data_AF-A0A1T5BYD4-F1
#
_entry.id   AF-A0A1T5BYD4-F1
#
_cell.length_a   1.000
_cell.length_b   1.000
_cell.length_c   1.000
_cell.angle_alpha   90.00
_cell.angle_beta   90.00
_cell.angle_gamma   90.00
#
_symmetry.space_group_name_H-M   'P 1'
#
loop_
_entity.id
_entity.type
_entity.pdbx_description
1 polymer ?
#
loop_
_entity_poly.entity_id
_entity_poly.type
_entity_poly.pdbx_seq_one_letter_code
_entity_poly.pdbx_strand_id
1 'polypeptide(L)'
;MTAAPAPIRREMVVLDEIPLGCIAYRVDDNRCEPMIRRGDIVAVDTRDRMPMPDEPYLIEWSNGARSVVAAYFTTAPEGSAWYGRLWVGDLFPRQMMSLGGTPVGEPLRWGDGPYTFEQLAEKMVGRVVGILLDQRLAPPLDATPRKLEWREVQ
;
A
#
# COMPACT_ATOMS: atom_id res chain seq x y z
N MET A 1 -24.65 15.19 -7.98
CA MET A 1 -23.92 14.50 -6.89
C MET A 1 -22.45 14.76 -7.12
N THR A 2 -21.87 15.68 -6.36
CA THR A 2 -20.46 16.05 -6.46
C THR A 2 -19.66 14.98 -5.72
N ALA A 3 -18.78 14.25 -6.43
CA ALA A 3 -17.90 13.28 -5.80
C ALA A 3 -17.10 13.98 -4.69
N ALA A 4 -17.08 13.39 -3.49
CA ALA A 4 -16.21 13.86 -2.43
C ALA A 4 -14.76 13.94 -2.98
N PRO A 5 -13.99 14.99 -2.67
CA PRO A 5 -12.59 15.05 -3.09
C PRO A 5 -11.91 13.79 -2.57
N ALA A 6 -11.22 13.08 -3.47
CA ALA A 6 -10.39 11.94 -3.06
C ALA A 6 -9.45 12.42 -1.93
N PRO A 7 -9.31 11.66 -0.83
CA PRO A 7 -8.41 12.06 0.25
C PRO A 7 -7.03 12.33 -0.36
N ILE A 8 -6.39 13.42 0.08
CA ILE A 8 -5.03 13.79 -0.33
C ILE A 8 -4.13 12.64 0.11
N ARG A 9 -3.84 11.72 -0.82
CA ARG A 9 -2.93 10.60 -0.57
C ARG A 9 -1.53 11.18 -0.56
N ARG A 10 -0.78 10.94 0.52
CA ARG A 10 0.66 11.23 0.50
C ARG A 10 1.30 10.37 -0.58
N GLU A 11 1.92 11.01 -1.56
CA GLU A 11 2.84 10.32 -2.45
C GLU A 11 3.92 9.65 -1.59
N MET A 12 4.21 8.38 -1.87
CA MET A 12 5.18 7.62 -1.08
C MET A 12 6.56 8.24 -1.26
N VAL A 13 7.23 8.56 -0.15
CA VAL A 13 8.57 9.16 -0.19
C VAL A 13 9.57 8.09 -0.64
N VAL A 14 10.45 8.47 -1.56
CA VAL A 14 11.58 7.64 -1.96
C VAL A 14 12.78 7.97 -1.05
N LEU A 15 13.40 6.94 -0.50
CA LEU A 15 14.46 7.05 0.50
C LEU A 15 15.76 6.44 -0.02
N ASP A 16 16.89 7.07 0.28
CA ASP A 16 18.23 6.56 -0.06
C ASP A 16 18.78 5.61 1.01
N GLU A 17 18.31 5.74 2.24
CA GLU A 17 18.74 4.94 3.40
C GLU A 17 17.56 4.60 4.32
N ILE A 18 17.74 3.59 5.16
CA ILE A 18 16.73 3.18 6.14
C ILE A 18 16.79 4.15 7.33
N PRO A 19 15.70 4.89 7.66
CA PRO A 19 15.70 5.78 8.80
C PRO A 19 15.89 5.03 10.12
N LEU A 20 16.44 5.72 11.13
CA LEU A 20 16.62 5.13 12.46
C LEU A 20 15.29 4.62 13.05
N GLY A 21 15.30 3.39 13.56
CA GLY A 21 14.10 2.74 14.10
C GLY A 21 13.19 2.12 13.03
N CYS A 22 13.60 2.16 11.76
CA CYS A 22 12.92 1.45 10.69
C CYS A 22 13.60 0.11 10.35
N ILE A 23 12.82 -0.81 9.79
CA ILE A 23 13.30 -2.02 9.13
C ILE A 23 13.02 -1.96 7.62
N ALA A 24 13.77 -2.71 6.83
CA ALA A 24 13.47 -2.91 5.42
C ALA A 24 12.63 -4.18 5.21
N TYR A 25 11.63 -4.10 4.33
CA TYR A 25 10.81 -5.24 3.93
C TYR A 25 10.68 -5.28 2.41
N ARG A 26 10.94 -6.43 1.78
CA ARG A 26 10.72 -6.62 0.34
C ARG A 26 9.29 -7.05 0.11
N VAL A 27 8.56 -6.30 -0.70
CA VAL A 27 7.17 -6.57 -1.04
C VAL A 27 7.10 -7.74 -2.02
N ASP A 28 6.27 -8.73 -1.73
CA ASP A 28 6.17 -9.99 -2.46
C ASP A 28 4.86 -10.17 -3.23
N ASP A 29 3.88 -9.29 -3.02
CA ASP A 29 2.59 -9.27 -3.70
C ASP A 29 2.29 -7.92 -4.39
N ASN A 30 1.08 -7.78 -4.94
CA ASN A 30 0.63 -6.59 -5.68
C ASN A 30 -0.62 -5.94 -5.04
N ARG A 31 -0.80 -6.04 -3.72
CA ARG A 31 -1.98 -5.48 -3.03
C ARG A 31 -1.95 -3.96 -2.90
N CYS A 32 -0.75 -3.38 -2.96
CA CYS A 32 -0.52 -1.94 -2.83
C CYS A 32 -0.21 -1.23 -4.15
N GLU A 33 -0.30 -1.94 -5.28
CA GLU A 33 -0.10 -1.35 -6.60
C GLU A 33 -1.20 -0.32 -6.92
N PRO A 34 -0.87 0.80 -7.59
CA PRO A 34 0.41 1.09 -8.23
C PRO A 34 1.44 1.80 -7.32
N MET A 35 1.07 2.14 -6.08
CA MET A 35 1.89 2.98 -5.21
C MET A 35 3.12 2.25 -4.64
N ILE A 36 2.93 0.99 -4.24
CA ILE A 36 4.01 0.10 -3.83
C ILE A 36 3.88 -1.16 -4.67
N ARG A 37 4.92 -1.46 -5.45
CA ARG A 37 4.95 -2.57 -6.40
C ARG A 37 5.58 -3.80 -5.79
N ARG A 38 5.22 -4.96 -6.35
CA ARG A 38 5.93 -6.21 -6.07
C ARG A 38 7.42 -6.03 -6.38
N GLY A 39 8.27 -6.40 -5.43
CA GLY A 39 9.72 -6.28 -5.53
C GLY A 39 10.30 -5.01 -4.92
N ASP A 40 9.47 -3.98 -4.68
CA ASP A 40 9.90 -2.79 -3.95
C ASP A 40 10.40 -3.19 -2.55
N ILE A 41 11.36 -2.41 -2.04
CA ILE A 41 11.80 -2.54 -0.65
C ILE A 41 11.26 -1.32 0.09
N VAL A 42 10.42 -1.53 1.08
CA VAL A 42 9.83 -0.46 1.89
C VAL A 42 10.55 -0.32 3.23
N ALA A 43 10.66 0.92 3.70
CA ALA A 43 11.07 1.23 5.06
C ALA A 43 9.83 1.24 5.98
N VAL A 44 9.92 0.55 7.11
CA VAL A 44 8.82 0.36 8.06
C VAL A 44 9.22 0.86 9.44
N ASP A 45 8.56 1.90 9.97
CA ASP A 45 8.78 2.36 11.36
C ASP A 45 8.06 1.42 12.33
N THR A 46 8.82 0.61 13.06
CA THR A 46 8.27 -0.41 13.96
C THR A 46 7.69 0.16 15.26
N ARG A 47 7.90 1.45 15.53
CA ARG A 47 7.32 2.14 16.70
C ARG A 47 5.92 2.66 16.40
N ASP A 48 5.58 2.81 15.13
CA ASP A 48 4.29 3.34 14.68
C ASP A 48 3.35 2.19 14.28
N ARG A 49 2.53 1.77 15.25
CA ARG A 49 1.54 0.68 15.09
C ARG A 49 0.10 1.18 15.17
N MET A 50 -0.10 2.50 15.08
CA MET A 50 -1.41 3.14 15.19
C MET A 50 -2.11 3.06 13.83
N PRO A 51 -3.12 2.20 13.61
CA PRO A 51 -3.83 2.14 12.33
C PRO A 51 -4.47 3.46 11.96
N MET A 52 -4.00 4.04 10.86
CA MET A 52 -4.60 5.19 10.21
C MET A 52 -5.26 4.74 8.90
N PRO A 53 -6.51 5.16 8.61
CA PRO A 53 -7.17 4.84 7.35
C PRO A 53 -6.33 5.24 6.13
N ASP A 54 -6.30 4.37 5.13
CA ASP A 54 -5.63 4.54 3.84
C ASP A 54 -4.10 4.71 3.89
N GLU A 55 -3.48 4.54 5.05
CA GLU A 55 -2.03 4.49 5.20
C GLU A 55 -1.53 3.02 5.12
N PRO A 56 -0.37 2.76 4.48
CA PRO A 56 0.18 1.42 4.37
C PRO A 56 0.94 0.97 5.63
N TYR A 57 0.69 -0.26 6.05
CA TYR A 57 1.36 -0.91 7.18
C TYR A 57 1.89 -2.27 6.78
N LEU A 58 3.04 -2.65 7.32
CA LEU A 58 3.47 -4.04 7.33
C LEU A 58 2.71 -4.75 8.46
N ILE A 59 2.05 -5.85 8.15
CA ILE A 59 1.38 -6.70 9.14
C ILE A 59 2.02 -8.08 9.18
N GLU A 60 1.92 -8.74 10.33
CA GLU A 60 2.22 -10.15 10.49
C GLU A 60 0.92 -10.92 10.73
N TRP A 61 0.67 -11.90 9.87
CA TRP A 61 -0.48 -12.77 9.94
C TRP A 61 -0.27 -13.87 10.98
N SER A 62 -1.34 -14.53 11.41
CA SER A 62 -1.27 -15.61 12.40
C SER A 62 -0.46 -16.82 11.96
N ASN A 63 -0.24 -17.00 10.66
CA ASN A 63 0.64 -18.03 10.10
C ASN A 63 2.12 -17.58 9.98
N GLY A 64 2.46 -16.39 10.50
CA GLY A 64 3.80 -15.80 10.43
C GLY A 64 4.14 -15.16 9.08
N ALA A 65 3.27 -15.25 8.07
CA ALA A 65 3.47 -14.52 6.83
C ALA A 65 3.35 -13.02 7.08
N ARG A 66 3.99 -12.21 6.22
CA ARG A 66 3.89 -10.76 6.28
C ARG A 66 3.43 -10.21 4.95
N SER A 67 2.73 -9.09 4.98
CA SER A 67 2.33 -8.36 3.77
C SER A 67 2.12 -6.90 4.07
N VAL A 68 2.25 -6.05 3.05
CA VAL A 68 1.87 -4.63 3.16
C VAL A 68 0.39 -4.50 2.83
N VAL A 69 -0.37 -3.82 3.69
CA VAL A 69 -1.81 -3.62 3.56
C VAL A 69 -2.20 -2.21 4.00
N ALA A 70 -3.39 -1.77 3.62
CA ALA A 70 -4.00 -0.55 4.14
C ALA A 70 -5.05 -0.88 5.21
N ALA A 71 -5.07 -0.10 6.29
CA ALA A 71 -6.19 -0.10 7.21
C ALA A 71 -7.32 0.78 6.66
N TYR A 72 -8.58 0.42 6.87
CA TYR A 72 -9.74 1.23 6.50
C TYR A 72 -10.95 0.92 7.37
N PHE A 73 -11.90 1.85 7.44
CA PHE A 73 -13.21 1.60 8.05
C PHE A 73 -14.18 1.08 7.00
N THR A 74 -15.02 0.11 7.40
CA THR A 74 -16.13 -0.32 6.54
C THR A 74 -17.25 0.74 6.54
N THR A 75 -17.99 0.83 5.44
CA THR A 75 -19.18 1.67 5.29
C THR A 75 -20.45 1.00 5.83
N ALA A 76 -20.30 0.01 6.72
CA ALA A 76 -21.42 -0.72 7.30
C ALA A 76 -22.44 0.24 7.95
N PRO A 77 -23.75 -0.07 7.90
CA PRO A 77 -24.77 0.79 8.50
C PRO A 77 -24.56 1.00 10.00
N GLU A 78 -24.91 2.19 10.48
CA GLU A 78 -24.93 2.50 11.91
C GLU A 78 -25.84 1.50 12.65
N GLY A 79 -25.36 1.01 13.81
CA GLY A 79 -26.04 -0.04 14.59
C GLY A 79 -25.74 -1.48 14.14
N SER A 80 -25.02 -1.70 13.03
CA SER A 80 -24.51 -3.03 12.69
C SER A 80 -23.32 -3.41 13.58
N ALA A 81 -23.10 -4.71 13.80
CA ALA A 81 -21.94 -5.22 14.54
C ALA A 81 -20.58 -4.86 13.90
N TRP A 82 -20.60 -4.41 12.64
CA TRP A 82 -19.45 -4.04 11.83
C TRP A 82 -19.19 -2.53 11.82
N TYR A 83 -20.13 -1.72 12.33
CA TYR A 83 -20.01 -0.26 12.35
C TYR A 83 -18.82 0.18 13.19
N GLY A 84 -18.02 1.11 12.65
CA GLY A 84 -16.83 1.65 13.32
C GLY A 84 -15.67 0.65 13.51
N ARG A 85 -15.74 -0.54 12.89
CA ARG A 85 -14.66 -1.52 12.95
C ARG A 85 -13.63 -1.31 11.84
N LEU A 86 -12.39 -1.66 12.16
CA LEU A 86 -11.26 -1.58 11.23
C LEU A 86 -11.15 -2.85 10.40
N TRP A 87 -10.71 -2.69 9.17
CA TRP A 87 -10.40 -3.76 8.24
C TRP A 87 -9.03 -3.50 7.66
N VAL A 88 -8.34 -4.56 7.24
CA VAL A 88 -7.13 -4.45 6.42
C VAL A 88 -7.38 -5.03 5.06
N GLY A 89 -6.72 -4.47 4.03
CA GLY A 89 -6.87 -5.00 2.68
C GLY A 89 -5.98 -4.30 1.66
N ASP A 90 -6.30 -4.54 0.39
CA ASP A 90 -5.62 -3.88 -0.74
C ASP A 90 -5.67 -2.37 -0.57
N LEU A 91 -4.59 -1.66 -0.85
CA LEU A 91 -4.58 -0.19 -0.74
C LEU A 91 -5.46 0.45 -1.81
N PHE A 92 -5.53 -0.17 -2.98
CA PHE A 92 -6.37 0.27 -4.10
C PHE A 92 -7.40 -0.81 -4.41
N PRO A 93 -8.70 -0.46 -4.48
CA PRO A 93 -9.69 -1.41 -4.95
C PRO A 93 -9.39 -1.77 -6.42
N ARG A 94 -9.49 -3.05 -6.74
CA ARG A 94 -9.42 -3.56 -8.11
C ARG A 94 -10.80 -3.45 -8.75
N GLN A 95 -10.87 -3.48 -10.08
CA GLN A 95 -12.14 -3.61 -10.76
C GLN A 95 -12.51 -5.09 -10.87
N MET A 96 -13.76 -5.42 -10.52
CA MET A 96 -14.32 -6.71 -10.86
C MET A 96 -14.43 -6.82 -12.38
N MET A 97 -14.06 -7.98 -12.92
CA MET A 97 -14.10 -8.26 -14.36
C MET A 97 -15.21 -9.26 -14.66
N SER A 98 -15.89 -9.09 -15.80
CA SER A 98 -16.80 -10.09 -16.35
C SER A 98 -16.02 -11.31 -16.87
N LEU A 99 -16.73 -12.41 -17.15
CA LEU A 99 -16.13 -13.58 -17.80
C LEU A 99 -15.49 -13.23 -19.17
N GLY A 100 -15.97 -12.19 -19.83
CA GLY A 100 -15.40 -11.67 -21.09
C GLY A 100 -14.22 -10.70 -20.91
N GLY A 101 -13.75 -10.47 -19.68
CA GLY A 101 -12.61 -9.60 -19.39
C GLY A 101 -12.93 -8.09 -19.39
N THR A 102 -14.20 -7.71 -19.29
CA THR A 102 -14.62 -6.30 -19.24
C THR A 102 -14.89 -5.86 -17.80
N PRO A 103 -14.46 -4.67 -17.34
CA PRO A 103 -14.82 -4.17 -16.02
C PRO A 103 -16.33 -4.05 -15.83
N VAL A 104 -16.86 -4.54 -14.70
CA VAL A 104 -18.30 -4.44 -14.36
C VAL A 104 -18.64 -3.25 -13.46
N GLY A 105 -17.66 -2.39 -13.16
CA GLY A 105 -17.84 -1.17 -12.37
C GLY A 105 -17.89 -1.38 -10.85
N GLU A 106 -17.92 -2.63 -10.38
CA GLU A 106 -17.90 -2.94 -8.95
C GLU A 106 -16.45 -3.01 -8.41
N PRO A 107 -16.11 -2.26 -7.35
CA PRO A 107 -14.80 -2.35 -6.73
C PRO A 107 -14.67 -3.66 -5.95
N LEU A 108 -13.59 -4.41 -6.22
CA LEU A 108 -13.20 -5.60 -5.50
C LEU A 108 -12.00 -5.28 -4.60
N ARG A 109 -12.06 -5.67 -3.33
CA ARG A 109 -10.95 -5.56 -2.39
C ARG A 109 -10.82 -6.87 -1.62
N TRP A 110 -9.60 -7.42 -1.56
CA TRP A 110 -9.31 -8.44 -0.56
C TRP A 110 -9.22 -7.77 0.80
N GLY A 111 -10.05 -8.21 1.73
CA GLY A 111 -10.14 -7.63 3.06
C GLY A 111 -10.15 -8.70 4.14
N ASP A 112 -9.60 -8.37 5.30
CA ASP A 112 -9.62 -9.18 6.51
C ASP A 112 -10.00 -8.31 7.71
N GLY A 113 -10.87 -8.83 8.56
CA GLY A 113 -11.53 -8.08 9.63
C GLY A 113 -12.91 -8.66 9.96
N PRO A 114 -13.69 -7.96 10.80
CA PRO A 114 -13.40 -6.70 11.47
C PRO A 114 -12.39 -6.85 12.61
N TYR A 115 -11.72 -5.75 12.92
CA TYR A 115 -10.82 -5.61 14.05
C TYR A 115 -11.24 -4.47 14.98
N THR A 116 -10.99 -4.64 16.27
CA THR A 116 -10.81 -3.50 17.16
C THR A 116 -9.48 -2.80 16.84
N PHE A 117 -9.30 -1.60 17.37
CA PHE A 117 -8.03 -0.88 17.24
C PHE A 117 -6.87 -1.71 17.82
N GLU A 118 -7.04 -2.27 19.00
CA GLU A 118 -6.03 -3.04 19.73
C GLU A 118 -5.66 -4.32 18.98
N GLN A 119 -6.67 -5.06 18.50
CA GLN A 119 -6.45 -6.29 17.73
C GLN A 119 -5.65 -6.03 16.45
N LEU A 120 -5.92 -4.91 15.77
CA LEU A 120 -5.18 -4.56 14.56
C LEU A 120 -3.77 -4.07 14.89
N ALA A 121 -3.60 -3.23 15.91
CA ALA A 121 -2.30 -2.74 16.35
C ALA A 121 -1.35 -3.89 16.76
N GLU A 122 -1.87 -4.95 17.38
CA GLU A 122 -1.11 -6.17 17.71
C GLU A 122 -0.55 -6.90 16.49
N LYS A 123 -1.26 -6.86 15.35
CA LYS A 123 -0.84 -7.48 14.08
C LYS A 123 0.11 -6.59 13.27
N MET A 124 0.05 -5.27 13.46
CA MET A 124 0.91 -4.34 12.74
C MET A 124 2.36 -4.49 13.20
N VAL A 125 3.28 -4.77 12.29
CA VAL A 125 4.72 -4.68 12.56
C VAL A 125 5.13 -3.20 12.63
N GLY A 126 4.56 -2.37 11.76
CA GLY A 126 4.80 -0.93 11.75
C GLY A 126 4.25 -0.25 10.50
N ARG A 127 4.25 1.09 10.49
CA ARG A 127 3.82 1.89 9.34
C ARG A 127 4.91 1.93 8.27
N VAL A 128 4.51 1.82 7.00
CA VAL A 128 5.41 2.06 5.87
C VAL A 128 5.62 3.57 5.73
N VAL A 129 6.89 4.01 5.75
CA VAL A 129 7.27 5.43 5.71
C VAL A 129 7.92 5.86 4.40
N GLY A 130 8.31 4.90 3.55
CA GLY A 130 8.94 5.18 2.26
C GLY A 130 9.30 3.91 1.48
N ILE A 131 9.66 4.09 0.21
CA ILE A 131 10.27 3.07 -0.65
C ILE A 131 11.77 3.37 -0.74
N LEU A 132 12.61 2.38 -0.49
CA LEU A 132 14.05 2.48 -0.64
C LEU A 132 14.43 2.40 -2.12
N LEU A 133 15.28 3.31 -2.58
CA LEU A 133 15.95 3.22 -3.88
C LEU A 133 16.86 1.99 -3.89
N ASP A 134 16.59 1.04 -4.80
CA ASP A 134 17.60 0.03 -5.12
C ASP A 134 18.69 0.72 -5.94
N GLN A 135 19.81 1.06 -5.29
CA GLN A 135 20.95 1.67 -5.96
C GLN A 135 21.57 0.81 -7.07
N ARG A 136 21.19 -0.48 -7.17
CA ARG A 136 21.57 -1.34 -8.31
C ARG A 136 20.69 -1.14 -9.54
N LEU A 137 19.51 -0.53 -9.38
CA LEU A 137 18.59 -0.16 -10.44
C LEU A 137 18.65 1.34 -10.76
N ALA A 138 19.19 2.15 -9.85
CA ALA A 138 19.51 3.55 -10.14
C ALA A 138 20.60 3.61 -11.21
N PRO A 139 20.42 4.39 -12.29
CA PRO A 139 21.55 4.70 -13.17
C PRO A 139 22.65 5.33 -12.32
N PRO A 140 23.94 4.98 -12.54
CA PRO A 140 25.04 5.58 -11.79
C PRO A 140 24.92 7.11 -11.79
N LEU A 141 25.17 7.75 -10.66
CA LEU A 141 25.14 9.21 -10.52
C LEU A 141 26.05 9.93 -11.53
N ASP A 142 27.06 9.23 -12.07
CA ASP A 142 28.00 9.72 -13.09
C ASP A 142 27.61 9.37 -14.54
N ALA A 143 26.45 8.74 -14.76
CA ALA A 143 25.98 8.45 -16.11
C ALA A 143 25.53 9.76 -16.78
N THR A 144 26.40 10.31 -17.62
CA THR A 144 26.10 11.43 -18.52
C THR A 144 24.74 11.19 -19.19
N PRO A 145 23.79 12.16 -19.15
CA PRO A 145 22.47 11.94 -19.73
C PRO A 145 22.62 11.59 -21.21
N ARG A 146 22.28 10.34 -21.57
CA ARG A 146 22.14 9.95 -22.97
C ARG A 146 20.99 10.79 -23.55
N LYS A 147 21.31 11.71 -24.47
CA LYS A 147 20.31 12.34 -25.34
C LYS A 147 19.46 11.23 -25.95
N LEU A 148 18.19 11.17 -25.57
CA LEU A 148 17.19 10.45 -26.36
C LEU A 148 16.96 11.25 -27.63
N GLU A 149 17.60 10.83 -28.71
CA GLU A 149 17.28 11.26 -30.07
C GLU A 149 15.94 10.59 -30.44
N TRP A 150 14.86 11.35 -30.39
CA TRP A 150 13.58 10.92 -30.95
C TRP A 150 13.72 10.83 -32.47
N ARG A 151 13.61 9.61 -33.02
CA ARG A 151 13.37 9.42 -34.46
C ARG A 151 11.86 9.35 -34.68
N GLU A 152 11.33 10.32 -35.40
CA GLU A 152 9.97 10.25 -35.95
C GLU A 152 9.85 8.99 -36.81
N VAL A 153 8.83 8.19 -36.51
CA VAL A 153 8.45 7.05 -37.34
C VAL A 153 7.59 7.60 -38.47
N GLN A 154 8.04 7.39 -39.72
CA GLN A 154 7.29 7.68 -40.94
C GLN A 154 6.18 6.66 -41.17
#